data_AF-A0A8T4W453-F1
#
_entry.id   AF-A0A8T4W453-F1
#
_cell.length_a   1.000
_cell.length_b   1.000
_cell.length_c   1.000
_cell.angle_alpha   90.00
_cell.angle_beta   90.00
_cell.angle_gamma   90.00
#
_symmetry.space_group_name_H-M   'P 1'
#
loop_
_entity.id
_entity.type
_entity.pdbx_description
1 polymer ?
#
loop_
_entity_poly.entity_id
_entity_poly.type
_entity_poly.pdbx_seq_one_letter_code
_entity_poly.pdbx_strand_id
1 'polypeptide(L)'
;MAEDEREDEPQEGRTTFNRIRGMDVYDAEGEPFGHVHDIEINKTTLNPTKLIIHKGFFGKYMRVNLKYIDKITEDAIYLWISPAKNLIGTRVIDAEGDEMGNVKEAERGKDGGLEYIKVETRVIRTKDDEEQQIDSYAVPMLSFEDMSVTLPTPLEEGNVATRMDMMKESIYIEADDIIDVGKDCVRLKKRKEEYIN
;
A
#
# COMPACT_ATOMS: atom_id res chain seq x y z
N MET A 1 -16.99 21.66 -54.47
CA MET A 1 -17.51 20.76 -53.43
C MET A 1 -16.79 21.19 -52.17
N ALA A 2 -17.42 22.06 -51.37
CA ALA A 2 -16.82 22.55 -50.15
C ALA A 2 -17.02 21.47 -49.09
N GLU A 3 -15.93 20.96 -48.53
CA GLU A 3 -15.99 20.06 -47.40
C GLU A 3 -16.48 20.87 -46.21
N ASP A 4 -17.65 20.48 -45.71
CA ASP A 4 -18.30 21.05 -44.54
C ASP A 4 -17.51 20.60 -43.31
N GLU A 5 -16.48 21.36 -42.96
CA GLU A 5 -15.73 21.23 -41.70
C GLU A 5 -16.64 21.66 -40.54
N ARG A 6 -17.59 20.79 -40.18
CA ARG A 6 -18.30 20.91 -38.91
C ARG A 6 -17.33 20.53 -37.81
N GLU A 7 -16.73 21.54 -37.19
CA GLU A 7 -16.08 21.38 -35.89
C GLU A 7 -17.13 20.80 -34.93
N ASP A 8 -16.97 19.53 -34.56
CA ASP A 8 -17.85 18.86 -33.61
C ASP A 8 -17.81 19.64 -32.29
N GLU A 9 -18.91 20.31 -31.95
CA GLU A 9 -19.06 20.97 -30.66
C GLU A 9 -18.76 19.96 -29.53
N PRO A 10 -17.93 20.33 -28.54
CA PRO A 10 -17.56 19.42 -27.47
C PRO A 10 -18.82 19.00 -26.69
N GLN A 11 -19.18 17.73 -26.80
CA GLN A 11 -20.23 17.14 -25.97
C GLN A 11 -19.78 17.15 -24.51
N GLU A 12 -20.61 17.70 -23.62
CA GLU A 12 -20.32 17.79 -22.19
C GLU A 12 -19.95 16.42 -21.61
N GLY A 13 -18.82 16.35 -20.92
CA GLY A 13 -18.29 15.10 -20.33
C GLY A 13 -17.58 14.15 -21.32
N ARG A 14 -17.31 14.57 -22.55
CA ARG A 14 -16.53 13.79 -23.52
C ARG A 14 -15.24 14.49 -23.92
N THR A 15 -14.19 13.70 -24.11
CA THR A 15 -12.93 14.14 -24.70
C THR A 15 -12.42 13.08 -25.66
N THR A 16 -11.47 13.44 -26.52
CA THR A 16 -10.90 12.55 -27.53
C THR A 16 -9.45 12.24 -27.21
N PHE A 17 -8.95 11.11 -27.71
CA PHE A 17 -7.55 10.71 -27.53
C PHE A 17 -6.58 11.76 -28.08
N ASN A 18 -6.92 12.39 -29.20
CA ASN A 18 -6.11 13.46 -29.78
C ASN A 18 -6.01 14.68 -28.86
N ARG A 19 -7.08 14.99 -28.12
CA ARG A 19 -7.08 16.10 -27.16
C ARG A 19 -6.32 15.76 -25.88
N ILE A 20 -6.40 14.52 -25.42
CA ILE A 20 -5.66 14.07 -24.23
C ILE A 20 -4.15 14.03 -24.47
N ARG A 21 -3.73 13.68 -25.68
CA ARG A 21 -2.30 13.55 -25.99
C ARG A 21 -1.58 14.89 -25.85
N GLY A 22 -0.48 14.88 -25.11
CA GLY A 22 0.31 16.07 -24.81
C GLY A 22 -0.16 16.88 -23.59
N MET A 23 -1.32 16.58 -23.00
CA MET A 23 -1.76 17.22 -21.77
C MET A 23 -0.75 17.00 -20.64
N ASP A 24 -0.59 18.02 -19.81
CA ASP A 24 0.18 17.91 -18.58
C ASP A 24 -0.54 16.99 -17.60
N VAL A 25 0.26 16.19 -16.89
CA VAL A 25 -0.23 15.30 -15.84
C VAL A 25 0.31 15.80 -14.52
N TYR A 26 -0.58 16.00 -13.56
CA TYR A 26 -0.26 16.35 -12.18
C TYR A 26 -0.60 15.20 -11.27
N ASP A 27 0.16 15.06 -10.20
CA ASP A 27 -0.12 14.06 -9.18
C ASP A 27 -1.14 14.55 -8.13
N ALA A 28 -1.38 13.74 -7.10
CA ALA A 28 -2.34 14.05 -6.03
C ALA A 28 -2.01 15.34 -5.25
N GLU A 29 -0.75 15.77 -5.25
CA GLU A 29 -0.28 16.98 -4.58
C GLU A 29 -0.32 18.21 -5.50
N GLY A 30 -0.72 18.01 -6.76
CA GLY A 30 -0.67 19.04 -7.80
C GLY A 30 0.74 19.27 -8.34
N GLU A 31 1.68 18.35 -8.10
CA GLU A 31 3.05 18.47 -8.63
C GLU A 31 3.11 18.01 -10.09
N PRO A 32 3.90 18.69 -10.95
CA PRO A 32 4.08 18.26 -12.34
C PRO A 32 4.68 16.86 -12.40
N PHE A 33 3.94 15.92 -12.96
CA PHE A 33 4.33 14.52 -13.05
C PHE A 33 4.94 14.18 -14.42
N GLY A 34 4.38 14.73 -15.49
CA GLY A 34 4.83 14.54 -16.87
C GLY A 34 3.78 15.02 -17.86
N HIS A 35 3.83 14.53 -19.10
CA HIS A 35 2.79 14.77 -20.10
C HIS A 35 2.33 13.47 -20.74
N VAL A 36 1.08 13.43 -21.19
CA VAL A 36 0.53 12.25 -21.84
C VAL A 36 1.21 12.02 -23.19
N HIS A 37 1.84 10.86 -23.35
CA HIS A 37 2.43 10.43 -24.61
C HIS A 37 1.43 9.66 -25.47
N ASP A 38 0.70 8.72 -24.85
CA ASP A 38 -0.24 7.83 -25.54
C ASP A 38 -1.24 7.21 -24.57
N ILE A 39 -2.25 6.50 -25.08
CA ILE A 39 -3.21 5.72 -24.31
C ILE A 39 -3.18 4.27 -24.79
N GLU A 40 -3.02 3.34 -23.85
CA GLU A 40 -3.10 1.91 -24.11
C GLU A 40 -4.56 1.46 -24.15
N ILE A 41 -4.93 0.72 -25.20
CA ILE A 41 -6.26 0.15 -25.40
C ILE A 41 -6.17 -1.37 -25.28
N ASN A 42 -7.06 -1.95 -24.48
CA ASN A 42 -7.19 -3.40 -24.41
C ASN A 42 -7.77 -3.93 -25.73
N LYS A 43 -7.02 -4.81 -26.41
CA LYS A 43 -7.41 -5.33 -27.73
C LYS A 43 -8.66 -6.20 -27.73
N THR A 44 -9.04 -6.76 -26.58
CA THR A 44 -10.20 -7.64 -26.44
C THR A 44 -11.46 -6.85 -26.10
N THR A 45 -11.38 -5.92 -25.13
CA THR A 45 -12.54 -5.12 -24.71
C THR A 45 -12.70 -3.83 -25.48
N LEU A 46 -11.67 -3.43 -26.24
CA LEU A 46 -11.57 -2.15 -26.95
C LEU A 46 -11.68 -0.91 -26.05
N ASN A 47 -11.60 -1.11 -24.73
CA ASN A 47 -11.62 -0.03 -23.76
C ASN A 47 -10.19 0.49 -23.50
N PRO A 48 -10.01 1.81 -23.33
CA PRO A 48 -8.75 2.36 -22.88
C PRO A 48 -8.48 1.88 -21.44
N THR A 49 -7.22 1.55 -21.13
CA THR A 49 -6.83 0.95 -19.84
C THR A 49 -5.74 1.70 -19.11
N LYS A 50 -4.78 2.29 -19.84
CA LYS A 50 -3.63 2.98 -19.23
C LYS A 50 -3.26 4.25 -20.00
N LEU A 51 -2.84 5.29 -19.29
CA LEU A 51 -2.11 6.42 -19.82
C LEU A 51 -0.62 6.07 -19.87
N ILE A 52 0.02 6.35 -21.00
CA ILE A 52 1.48 6.35 -21.13
C ILE A 52 1.93 7.79 -20.93
N ILE A 53 2.68 8.06 -19.87
CA ILE A 53 3.14 9.38 -19.48
C ILE A 53 4.64 9.46 -19.71
N HIS A 54 5.09 10.49 -20.40
CA HIS A 54 6.50 10.78 -20.57
C HIS A 54 6.98 11.75 -19.47
N LYS A 55 8.00 11.34 -18.72
CA LYS A 55 8.53 12.09 -17.57
C LYS A 55 9.92 12.67 -17.86
N GLY A 56 9.96 13.99 -18.01
CA GLY A 56 11.19 14.79 -18.08
C GLY A 56 12.03 14.59 -19.35
N PHE A 57 13.23 15.19 -19.35
CA PHE A 57 14.11 15.27 -20.53
C PHE A 57 14.83 13.95 -20.86
N PHE A 58 14.88 13.00 -19.92
CA PHE A 58 15.61 11.72 -20.05
C PHE A 58 14.74 10.55 -20.53
N GLY A 59 13.58 10.80 -21.15
CA GLY A 59 12.93 9.76 -21.99
C GLY A 59 12.20 8.66 -21.23
N LYS A 60 11.93 8.80 -19.92
CA LYS A 60 11.29 7.72 -19.15
C LYS A 60 9.79 7.75 -19.35
N TYR A 61 9.26 6.67 -19.94
CA TYR A 61 7.82 6.43 -20.04
C TYR A 61 7.33 5.65 -18.83
N MET A 62 6.19 6.07 -18.29
CA MET A 62 5.48 5.38 -17.22
C MET A 62 4.06 5.05 -17.70
N ARG A 63 3.53 3.90 -17.31
CA ARG A 63 2.15 3.54 -17.61
C ARG A 63 1.34 3.67 -16.33
N VAL A 64 0.29 4.47 -16.37
CA VAL A 64 -0.60 4.73 -15.24
C VAL A 64 -1.99 4.21 -15.61
N ASN A 65 -2.56 3.35 -14.78
CA ASN A 65 -3.91 2.83 -15.01
C ASN A 65 -4.93 3.97 -14.96
N LEU A 66 -5.93 3.97 -15.84
CA LEU A 66 -6.96 5.02 -15.88
C LEU A 66 -7.77 5.12 -14.59
N LYS A 67 -7.83 4.04 -13.79
CA LYS A 67 -8.45 4.08 -12.45
C LYS A 67 -7.79 5.10 -11.52
N TYR A 68 -6.56 5.52 -11.83
CA TYR A 68 -5.80 6.50 -11.05
C TYR A 68 -6.03 7.95 -11.45
N ILE A 69 -6.88 8.20 -12.47
CA ILE A 69 -7.27 9.55 -12.87
C ILE A 69 -8.38 10.03 -11.94
N ASP A 70 -8.14 11.17 -11.31
CA ASP A 70 -9.15 11.91 -10.53
C ASP A 70 -10.08 12.68 -11.48
N LYS A 71 -9.48 13.55 -12.29
CA LYS A 71 -10.21 14.42 -13.22
C LYS A 71 -9.38 14.76 -14.46
N ILE A 72 -10.10 15.04 -15.54
CA ILE A 72 -9.55 15.56 -16.79
C ILE A 72 -10.12 16.97 -16.98
N THR A 73 -9.23 17.94 -17.15
CA THR A 73 -9.57 19.34 -17.42
C THR A 73 -9.23 19.68 -18.86
N GLU A 74 -9.45 20.93 -19.28
CA GLU A 74 -9.13 21.36 -20.64
C GLU A 74 -7.64 21.29 -20.96
N ASP A 75 -6.79 21.51 -19.95
CA ASP A 75 -5.34 21.65 -20.13
C ASP A 75 -4.53 20.49 -19.50
N ALA A 76 -5.13 19.76 -18.55
CA ALA A 76 -4.39 18.83 -17.71
C ALA A 76 -5.21 17.63 -17.19
N ILE A 77 -4.48 16.56 -16.88
CA ILE A 77 -4.99 15.38 -16.17
C ILE A 77 -4.44 15.37 -14.75
N TYR A 78 -5.31 15.12 -13.78
CA TYR A 78 -4.92 14.98 -12.38
C TYR A 78 -5.05 13.52 -11.96
N LEU A 79 -4.02 13.02 -11.28
CA LEU A 79 -4.04 11.72 -10.63
C LEU A 79 -4.43 11.89 -9.16
N TRP A 80 -5.18 10.95 -8.59
CA TRP A 80 -5.40 10.90 -7.13
C TRP A 80 -4.30 10.15 -6.38
N ILE A 81 -3.22 9.77 -7.07
CA ILE A 81 -2.02 9.17 -6.50
C ILE A 81 -0.77 9.96 -6.87
N SER A 82 0.31 9.78 -6.12
CA SER A 82 1.66 10.24 -6.48
C SER A 82 2.57 9.06 -6.84
N PRO A 83 2.58 8.60 -8.11
CA PRO A 83 3.36 7.43 -8.51
C PRO A 83 4.87 7.66 -8.35
N ALA A 84 5.33 8.91 -8.23
CA ALA A 84 6.74 9.25 -8.08
C ALA A 84 7.28 9.04 -6.66
N LYS A 85 6.41 8.89 -5.64
CA LYS A 85 6.86 8.85 -4.25
C LYS A 85 7.62 7.58 -3.94
N ASN A 86 8.74 7.75 -3.23
CA ASN A 86 9.41 6.65 -2.57
C ASN A 86 8.57 6.31 -1.34
N LEU A 87 7.89 5.17 -1.36
CA LEU A 87 7.04 4.74 -0.26
C LEU A 87 7.87 4.25 0.92
N ILE A 88 9.13 3.89 0.71
CA ILE A 88 10.00 3.32 1.74
C ILE A 88 10.13 4.32 2.91
N GLY A 89 9.84 3.84 4.12
CA GLY A 89 9.84 4.62 5.35
C GLY A 89 8.54 5.35 5.66
N THR A 90 7.56 5.32 4.74
CA THR A 90 6.24 5.92 4.98
C THR A 90 5.46 5.07 5.97
N ARG A 91 4.74 5.73 6.90
CA ARG A 91 3.87 5.04 7.86
C ARG A 91 2.67 4.43 7.15
N VAL A 92 2.23 3.26 7.58
CA VAL A 92 1.03 2.61 7.05
C VAL A 92 -0.02 2.60 8.15
N ILE A 93 -1.20 3.14 7.83
CA ILE A 93 -2.34 3.16 8.73
C ILE A 93 -3.50 2.37 8.10
N ASP A 94 -4.20 1.61 8.93
CA ASP A 94 -5.35 0.83 8.48
C ASP A 94 -6.62 1.68 8.32
N ALA A 95 -7.74 1.03 8.00
CA ALA A 95 -9.03 1.70 7.83
C ALA A 95 -9.61 2.29 9.13
N GLU A 96 -9.21 1.80 10.31
CA GLU A 96 -9.64 2.29 11.62
C GLU A 96 -8.77 3.47 12.09
N GLY A 97 -7.63 3.69 11.42
CA GLY A 97 -6.67 4.75 11.71
C GLY A 97 -5.48 4.27 12.55
N ASP A 98 -5.36 2.97 12.80
CA ASP A 98 -4.29 2.39 13.59
C ASP A 98 -3.00 2.26 12.78
N GLU A 99 -1.86 2.62 13.39
CA GLU A 99 -0.54 2.48 12.76
C GLU A 99 -0.14 1.00 12.71
N MET A 100 -0.08 0.45 11.49
CA MET A 100 0.37 -0.93 11.27
C MET A 100 1.89 -1.05 11.26
N GLY A 101 2.60 -0.03 10.77
CA GLY A 101 4.04 -0.06 10.67
C GLY A 101 4.59 0.91 9.63
N ASN A 102 5.77 0.60 9.11
CA ASN A 102 6.43 1.40 8.07
C ASN A 102 6.74 0.54 6.84
N VAL A 103 6.58 1.13 5.66
CA VAL A 103 6.95 0.49 4.40
C VAL A 103 8.46 0.23 4.38
N LYS A 104 8.86 -1.00 4.17
CA LYS A 104 10.27 -1.40 3.94
C LYS A 104 10.61 -1.50 2.48
N GLU A 105 9.65 -1.96 1.69
CA GLU A 105 9.85 -2.25 0.29
C GLU A 105 8.57 -1.89 -0.48
N ALA A 106 8.75 -1.45 -1.71
CA ALA A 106 7.65 -1.15 -2.61
C ALA A 106 8.02 -1.70 -3.97
N GLU A 107 7.31 -2.75 -4.41
CA GLU A 107 7.52 -3.32 -5.73
C GLU A 107 6.61 -2.64 -6.74
N ARG A 108 7.18 -2.35 -7.90
CA ARG A 108 6.49 -1.74 -9.01
C ARG A 108 6.46 -2.71 -10.17
N GLY A 109 5.30 -2.81 -10.78
CA GLY A 109 5.10 -3.64 -11.95
C GLY A 109 5.83 -3.13 -13.18
N LYS A 110 5.78 -3.91 -14.26
CA LYS A 110 6.35 -3.55 -15.57
C LYS A 110 5.70 -2.31 -16.19
N ASP A 111 4.51 -1.95 -15.72
CA ASP A 111 3.82 -0.73 -16.09
C ASP A 111 4.29 0.49 -15.27
N GLY A 112 5.05 0.28 -14.19
CA GLY A 112 5.52 1.32 -13.29
C GLY A 112 4.49 1.71 -12.23
N GLY A 113 3.32 1.06 -12.24
CA GLY A 113 2.35 1.11 -11.15
C GLY A 113 2.88 0.36 -9.93
N LEU A 114 2.45 0.78 -8.74
CA LEU A 114 2.70 0.02 -7.52
C LEU A 114 1.95 -1.31 -7.60
N GLU A 115 2.63 -2.43 -7.37
CA GLU A 115 2.01 -3.76 -7.29
C GLU A 115 1.74 -4.13 -5.83
N TYR A 116 2.76 -4.03 -4.98
CA TYR A 116 2.60 -4.22 -3.53
C TYR A 116 3.60 -3.38 -2.73
N ILE A 117 3.32 -3.23 -1.45
CA ILE A 117 4.25 -2.74 -0.43
C ILE A 117 4.48 -3.82 0.62
N LYS A 118 5.72 -3.89 1.12
CA LYS A 118 6.07 -4.68 2.30
C LYS A 118 6.13 -3.77 3.49
N VAL A 119 5.36 -4.06 4.53
CA VAL A 119 5.27 -3.27 5.75
C VAL A 119 5.91 -4.04 6.89
N GLU A 120 6.93 -3.47 7.53
CA GLU A 120 7.45 -3.99 8.79
C GLU A 120 6.52 -3.55 9.90
N THR A 121 5.83 -4.52 10.50
CA THR A 121 4.91 -4.26 11.59
C THR A 121 5.65 -4.19 12.92
N ARG A 122 5.10 -3.39 13.82
CA ARG A 122 5.49 -3.43 15.23
C ARG A 122 4.42 -4.23 15.95
N VAL A 123 4.61 -5.54 16.04
CA VAL A 123 3.77 -6.34 16.93
C VAL A 123 4.18 -6.00 18.36
N ILE A 124 3.37 -5.19 19.03
CA ILE A 124 3.37 -5.15 20.49
C ILE A 124 2.52 -6.35 20.89
N ARG A 125 3.16 -7.47 21.28
CA ARG A 125 2.42 -8.53 21.97
C ARG A 125 1.92 -7.93 23.28
N THR A 126 0.61 -7.71 23.38
CA THR A 126 -0.03 -7.48 24.66
C THR A 126 -0.01 -8.80 25.43
N LYS A 127 0.17 -8.72 26.76
CA LYS A 127 0.35 -9.88 27.65
C LYS A 127 -0.74 -10.96 27.56
N ASP A 128 -1.85 -10.69 26.89
CA ASP A 128 -2.99 -11.59 26.76
C ASP A 128 -2.76 -12.73 25.74
N ASP A 129 -1.69 -12.68 24.93
CA ASP A 129 -1.35 -13.76 23.98
C ASP A 129 -0.57 -14.93 24.61
N GLU A 130 -0.09 -14.81 25.86
CA GLU A 130 0.67 -15.88 26.55
C GLU A 130 -0.23 -16.90 27.28
N GLU A 131 -1.49 -16.56 27.58
CA GLU A 131 -2.37 -17.45 28.37
C GLU A 131 -2.93 -18.65 27.60
N GLN A 132 -2.74 -18.74 26.27
CA GLN A 132 -3.24 -19.86 25.47
C GLN A 132 -2.20 -20.94 25.12
N GLN A 133 -0.97 -20.87 25.65
CA GLN A 133 0.08 -21.87 25.38
C GLN A 133 0.59 -22.65 26.61
N ILE A 134 -0.18 -22.70 27.71
CA ILE A 134 0.14 -23.58 28.84
C ILE A 134 -1.10 -24.35 29.29
N ASP A 135 -1.64 -25.23 28.45
CA ASP A 135 -2.51 -26.32 28.92
C ASP A 135 -2.45 -27.51 27.96
N SER A 136 -1.24 -28.00 27.69
CA SER A 136 -1.09 -29.34 27.10
C SER A 136 0.21 -30.03 27.54
N TYR A 137 0.42 -30.17 28.84
CA TYR A 137 1.33 -31.21 29.33
C TYR A 137 0.61 -32.10 30.33
N ALA A 138 0.48 -33.35 29.90
CA ALA A 138 -0.15 -34.46 30.58
C ALA A 138 0.35 -34.59 32.03
N VAL A 139 -0.61 -34.86 32.90
CA VAL A 139 -0.44 -35.27 34.29
C VAL A 139 0.36 -36.59 34.35
N PRO A 140 1.54 -36.66 34.99
CA PRO A 140 2.04 -37.93 35.49
C PRO A 140 1.34 -38.23 36.83
N MET A 141 0.42 -39.17 36.79
CA MET A 141 -0.14 -39.84 37.96
C MET A 141 0.99 -40.65 38.63
N LEU A 142 1.50 -40.24 39.78
CA LEU A 142 2.33 -41.11 40.64
C LEU A 142 2.01 -40.91 42.13
N SER A 143 2.01 -42.05 42.80
CA SER A 143 1.48 -42.38 44.12
C SER A 143 2.26 -41.81 45.30
N PHE A 144 1.55 -41.66 46.42
CA PHE A 144 2.08 -41.40 47.76
C PHE A 144 3.12 -42.44 48.19
N GLU A 145 4.28 -41.98 48.66
CA GLU A 145 4.95 -42.41 49.90
C GLU A 145 6.29 -41.66 50.08
N ASP A 146 6.45 -41.03 51.26
CA ASP A 146 7.64 -40.46 51.89
C ASP A 146 8.71 -39.75 51.03
N MET A 147 8.91 -38.44 51.25
CA MET A 147 10.22 -37.85 51.59
C MET A 147 10.12 -36.31 51.76
N SER A 148 10.89 -35.80 52.71
CA SER A 148 10.90 -34.43 53.24
C SER A 148 10.98 -33.32 52.19
N VAL A 149 10.07 -32.35 52.29
CA VAL A 149 10.06 -31.11 51.50
C VAL A 149 11.06 -30.11 52.07
N THR A 150 12.18 -29.90 51.38
CA THR A 150 13.00 -28.71 51.55
C THR A 150 12.44 -27.63 50.62
N LEU A 151 11.90 -26.54 51.19
CA LEU A 151 11.42 -25.41 50.39
C LEU A 151 12.61 -24.75 49.67
N PRO A 152 12.54 -24.50 48.35
CA PRO A 152 13.54 -23.68 47.69
C PRO A 152 13.45 -22.25 48.21
N THR A 153 14.58 -21.69 48.62
CA THR A 153 14.72 -20.25 48.92
C THR A 153 14.32 -19.42 47.71
N PRO A 154 13.63 -18.27 47.89
CA PRO A 154 13.34 -17.37 46.78
C PRO A 154 14.65 -16.93 46.15
N LEU A 155 14.82 -17.22 44.85
CA LEU A 155 15.89 -16.63 44.06
C LEU A 155 15.68 -15.12 44.08
N GLU A 156 16.71 -14.39 44.47
CA GLU A 156 16.74 -12.93 44.48
C GLU A 156 16.20 -12.38 43.16
N GLU A 157 15.37 -11.34 43.27
CA GLU A 157 14.86 -10.54 42.15
C GLU A 157 16.02 -9.85 41.44
N GLY A 158 16.74 -10.61 40.61
CA GLY A 158 17.57 -10.06 39.57
C GLY A 158 16.66 -9.34 38.59
N ASN A 159 16.91 -8.05 38.38
CA ASN A 159 16.35 -7.26 37.28
C ASN A 159 16.58 -7.97 35.94
N VAL A 160 15.70 -8.89 35.57
CA VAL A 160 15.58 -9.37 34.20
C VAL A 160 14.78 -8.31 33.48
N ALA A 161 15.47 -7.27 33.02
CA ALA A 161 14.97 -6.49 31.91
C ALA A 161 14.86 -7.46 30.73
N THR A 162 13.70 -8.11 30.60
CA THR A 162 13.35 -8.94 29.46
C THR A 162 13.49 -8.05 28.24
N ARG A 163 14.61 -8.20 27.56
CA ARG A 163 14.88 -7.59 26.27
C ARG A 163 13.87 -8.24 25.32
N MET A 164 12.70 -7.62 25.19
CA MET A 164 11.68 -8.03 24.23
C MET A 164 12.35 -8.01 22.87
N ASP A 165 12.76 -9.18 22.38
CA ASP A 165 13.11 -9.34 20.98
C ASP A 165 11.82 -9.09 20.21
N MET A 166 11.68 -7.85 19.73
CA MET A 166 10.61 -7.47 18.83
C MET A 166 10.81 -8.28 17.56
N MET A 167 10.13 -9.42 17.45
CA MET A 167 10.02 -10.13 16.18
C MET A 167 9.30 -9.20 15.21
N LYS A 168 10.06 -8.69 14.25
CA LYS A 168 9.57 -7.84 13.17
C LYS A 168 8.84 -8.73 12.18
N GLU A 169 7.53 -8.80 12.29
CA GLU A 169 6.71 -9.40 11.24
C GLU A 169 6.64 -8.43 10.05
N SER A 170 6.56 -9.00 8.86
CA SER A 170 6.40 -8.23 7.62
C SER A 170 5.13 -8.68 6.93
N ILE A 171 4.29 -7.71 6.58
CA ILE A 171 3.05 -7.94 5.83
C ILE A 171 3.24 -7.43 4.40
N TYR A 172 2.72 -8.18 3.44
CA TYR A 172 2.64 -7.77 2.04
C TYR A 172 1.25 -7.22 1.77
N ILE A 173 1.16 -6.00 1.25
CA ILE A 173 -0.09 -5.30 1.00
C ILE A 173 -0.16 -4.95 -0.48
N GLU A 174 -1.18 -5.43 -1.16
CA GLU A 174 -1.41 -5.15 -2.57
C GLU A 174 -1.81 -3.68 -2.78
N ALA A 175 -1.45 -3.11 -3.93
CA ALA A 175 -1.79 -1.73 -4.25
C ALA A 175 -3.30 -1.48 -4.33
N ASP A 176 -4.09 -2.51 -4.66
CA ASP A 176 -5.55 -2.43 -4.69
C ASP A 176 -6.18 -2.24 -3.30
N ASP A 177 -5.44 -2.59 -2.24
CA ASP A 177 -5.84 -2.43 -0.86
C ASP A 177 -5.45 -1.06 -0.27
N ILE A 178 -4.80 -0.19 -1.05
CA ILE A 178 -4.42 1.18 -0.65
C ILE A 178 -5.53 2.15 -1.06
N ILE A 179 -6.01 2.96 -0.10
CA ILE A 179 -6.95 4.08 -0.33
C ILE A 179 -6.21 5.34 -0.72
N ASP A 180 -5.08 5.64 -0.08
CA ASP A 180 -4.45 6.95 -0.22
C ASP A 180 -2.96 6.85 0.06
N VAL A 181 -2.18 7.62 -0.71
CA VAL A 181 -0.73 7.77 -0.53
C VAL A 181 -0.45 9.24 -0.26
N GLY A 182 -0.59 9.61 1.02
CA GLY A 182 -0.32 10.95 1.50
C GLY A 182 1.19 11.26 1.54
N LYS A 183 1.53 12.42 2.09
CA LYS A 183 2.92 12.84 2.29
C LYS A 183 3.64 12.04 3.38
N ASP A 184 2.90 11.70 4.44
CA ASP A 184 3.47 11.10 5.65
C ASP A 184 2.89 9.71 5.98
N CYS A 185 1.85 9.27 5.27
CA CYS A 185 1.20 7.99 5.50
C CYS A 185 0.59 7.37 4.22
N VAL A 186 0.54 6.04 4.19
CA VAL A 186 -0.28 5.21 3.30
C VAL A 186 -1.50 4.73 4.07
N ARG A 187 -2.70 4.94 3.52
CA ARG A 187 -3.97 4.49 4.13
C ARG A 187 -4.49 3.25 3.44
N LEU A 188 -4.98 2.29 4.21
CA LEU A 188 -5.50 1.02 3.69
C LEU A 188 -7.02 0.95 3.69
N LYS A 189 -7.57 0.08 2.84
CA LYS A 189 -9.01 -0.21 2.69
C LYS A 189 -9.57 -1.09 3.78
N LYS A 190 -8.75 -1.95 4.35
CA LYS A 190 -9.14 -2.99 5.31
C LYS A 190 -8.57 -2.69 6.69
N ARG A 191 -9.12 -3.35 7.71
CA ARG A 191 -8.64 -3.26 9.11
C ARG A 191 -7.41 -4.15 9.31
N LYS A 192 -6.55 -3.82 10.27
CA LYS A 192 -5.28 -4.52 10.54
C LYS A 192 -5.40 -6.04 10.64
N GLU A 193 -6.44 -6.55 11.31
CA GLU A 193 -6.68 -7.98 11.52
C GLU A 193 -6.85 -8.77 10.21
N GLU A 194 -7.35 -8.12 9.16
CA GLU A 194 -7.61 -8.78 7.86
C GLU A 194 -6.33 -9.04 7.05
N TYR A 195 -5.19 -8.50 7.49
CA TYR A 195 -3.89 -8.65 6.82
C TYR A 195 -2.92 -9.61 7.54
N ILE A 196 -3.27 -10.07 8.75
CA ILE A 196 -2.39 -10.89 9.61
C ILE A 196 -2.80 -12.37 9.62
N ASN A 197 -3.92 -12.73 8.97
CA ASN A 197 -4.41 -14.11 8.88
C ASN A 197 -3.82 -14.93 7.73
#